data_AF-A0A520YZT8-F1
#
_entry.id   AF-A0A520YZT8-F1
#
_cell.length_a   1.000
_cell.length_b   1.000
_cell.length_c   1.000
_cell.angle_alpha   90.00
_cell.angle_beta   90.00
_cell.angle_gamma   90.00
#
_symmetry.space_group_name_H-M   'P 1'
#
loop_
_entity.id
_entity.type
_entity.pdbx_description
1 polymer ?
#
loop_
_entity_poly.entity_id
_entity_poly.type
_entity_poly.pdbx_seq_one_letter_code
_entity_poly.pdbx_strand_id
1 'polypeptide(L)'
;MKNLYFLLLFFLTVNYTIAQGYTFGIVHNSDYNFSVVAIPDFDVTDSDLSDVGFTLMLPEGDANLENLTQFNARTWDLTEVTAIQLTGLGIGDGTRDAFVLVLPPGQTILSHTTGNPITLLTFDISNMPTTGQMELLPNDDPIAIGLSGAANSFYNSNIDNTTTQDYFAGFEMGQESYSFSTLSTETLEKGIDYVSLYPNPTS
;
A
#
# COMPACT_ATOMS: atom_id res chain seq x y z
N MET A 1 -20.99 -41.72 -9.55
CA MET A 1 -20.06 -41.05 -8.64
C MET A 1 -19.12 -40.08 -9.36
N LYS A 2 -18.37 -40.49 -10.41
CA LYS A 2 -17.47 -39.58 -11.17
C LYS A 2 -18.14 -38.31 -11.71
N ASN A 3 -19.39 -38.38 -12.17
CA ASN A 3 -20.11 -37.23 -12.71
C ASN A 3 -20.57 -36.21 -11.64
N LEU A 4 -20.69 -36.64 -10.37
CA LEU A 4 -21.07 -35.76 -9.27
C LEU A 4 -19.90 -34.84 -8.87
N TYR A 5 -18.67 -35.35 -8.89
CA TYR A 5 -17.47 -34.57 -8.60
C TYR A 5 -17.22 -33.51 -9.69
N PHE A 6 -17.47 -33.82 -10.95
CA PHE A 6 -17.39 -32.84 -12.05
C PHE A 6 -18.45 -31.74 -11.93
N LEU A 7 -19.68 -32.10 -11.54
CA LEU A 7 -20.74 -31.12 -11.29
C LEU A 7 -20.39 -30.20 -10.12
N LEU A 8 -19.88 -30.75 -9.02
CA LEU A 8 -19.47 -29.99 -7.84
C LEU A 8 -18.28 -29.06 -8.15
N LEU A 9 -17.30 -29.55 -8.93
CA LEU A 9 -16.17 -28.75 -9.40
C LEU A 9 -16.65 -27.62 -10.32
N PHE A 10 -17.59 -27.88 -11.22
CA PHE A 10 -18.19 -26.87 -12.09
C PHE A 10 -18.92 -25.79 -11.27
N PHE A 11 -19.74 -26.17 -10.29
CA PHE A 11 -20.38 -25.20 -9.38
C PHE A 11 -19.38 -24.42 -8.54
N LEU A 12 -18.27 -25.01 -8.09
CA LEU A 12 -17.20 -24.28 -7.40
C LEU A 12 -16.50 -23.26 -8.33
N THR A 13 -16.29 -23.60 -9.60
CA THR A 13 -15.62 -22.70 -10.56
C THR A 13 -16.49 -21.55 -11.05
N VAL A 14 -17.82 -21.71 -11.07
CA VAL A 14 -18.75 -20.68 -11.57
C VAL A 14 -19.06 -19.61 -10.50
N ASN A 15 -18.76 -19.87 -9.22
CA ASN A 15 -18.94 -18.91 -8.13
C ASN A 15 -17.71 -18.03 -7.85
N TYR A 16 -16.70 -18.02 -8.72
CA TYR A 16 -15.70 -16.96 -8.73
C TYR A 16 -16.33 -15.70 -9.35
N THR A 17 -17.27 -15.08 -8.63
CA THR A 17 -17.55 -13.66 -8.86
C THR A 17 -16.32 -12.91 -8.42
N ILE A 18 -15.65 -12.21 -9.34
CA ILE A 18 -14.63 -11.23 -8.98
C ILE A 18 -15.36 -10.18 -8.14
N ALA A 19 -15.11 -10.19 -6.83
CA ALA A 19 -15.61 -9.14 -5.96
C ALA A 19 -14.82 -7.88 -6.30
N GLN A 20 -15.54 -6.81 -6.65
CA GLN A 20 -14.93 -5.52 -6.92
C GLN A 20 -14.15 -5.05 -5.70
N GLY A 21 -12.98 -4.46 -5.91
CA GLY A 21 -12.16 -4.03 -4.80
C GLY A 21 -10.98 -3.15 -5.19
N TYR A 22 -10.32 -2.67 -4.14
CA TYR A 22 -9.13 -1.84 -4.22
C TYR A 22 -8.01 -2.52 -3.44
N THR A 23 -6.90 -2.82 -4.12
CA THR A 23 -5.65 -3.24 -3.46
C THR A 23 -4.83 -2.02 -3.11
N PHE A 24 -4.15 -2.02 -1.96
CA PHE A 24 -3.23 -0.94 -1.59
C PHE A 24 -1.79 -1.28 -1.92
N GLY A 25 -1.04 -0.29 -2.36
CA GLY A 25 0.39 -0.42 -2.68
C GLY A 25 1.19 0.79 -2.24
N ILE A 26 2.47 0.55 -1.96
CA ILE A 26 3.49 1.56 -1.70
C ILE A 26 4.24 1.82 -3.01
N VAL A 27 4.36 3.08 -3.37
CA VAL A 27 5.13 3.56 -4.51
C VAL A 27 6.26 4.47 -4.01
N HIS A 28 7.50 4.12 -4.33
CA HIS A 28 8.65 5.00 -4.10
C HIS A 28 8.76 5.99 -5.24
N ASN A 29 8.62 7.29 -4.95
CA ASN A 29 8.66 8.33 -5.99
C ASN A 29 10.09 8.80 -6.23
N SER A 30 10.80 9.16 -5.16
CA SER A 30 12.18 9.66 -5.18
C SER A 30 12.71 9.82 -3.76
N ASP A 31 14.01 9.59 -3.52
CA ASP A 31 14.68 9.86 -2.24
C ASP A 31 13.86 9.36 -1.03
N TYR A 32 13.35 10.29 -0.22
CA TYR A 32 12.57 10.05 1.00
C TYR A 32 11.06 10.13 0.77
N ASN A 33 10.60 10.30 -0.47
CA ASN A 33 9.22 10.56 -0.85
C ASN A 33 8.54 9.28 -1.34
N PHE A 34 7.40 8.97 -0.72
CA PHE A 34 6.61 7.78 -0.98
C PHE A 34 5.14 8.16 -1.17
N SER A 35 4.42 7.28 -1.86
CA SER A 35 2.97 7.35 -2.01
C SER A 35 2.33 6.03 -1.62
N VAL A 36 1.17 6.09 -0.99
CA VAL A 36 0.24 4.96 -0.91
C VAL A 36 -0.83 5.15 -1.98
N VAL A 37 -1.06 4.10 -2.76
CA VAL A 37 -2.02 4.08 -3.86
C VAL A 37 -3.09 3.03 -3.61
N ALA A 38 -4.29 3.28 -4.11
CA ALA A 38 -5.35 2.29 -4.26
C ALA A 38 -5.48 1.90 -5.73
N ILE A 39 -5.44 0.61 -6.03
CA ILE A 39 -5.51 0.08 -7.39
C ILE A 39 -6.84 -0.66 -7.54
N PRO A 40 -7.78 -0.13 -8.35
CA PRO A 40 -9.08 -0.75 -8.56
C PRO A 40 -9.01 -1.94 -9.52
N ASP A 41 -9.81 -2.97 -9.28
CA ASP A 41 -10.00 -4.10 -10.21
C ASP A 41 -11.21 -3.95 -11.16
N PHE A 42 -11.84 -2.77 -11.15
CA PHE A 42 -13.06 -2.45 -11.89
C PHE A 42 -13.10 -0.98 -12.34
N ASP A 43 -13.98 -0.67 -13.29
CA ASP A 43 -14.27 0.70 -13.70
C ASP A 43 -15.45 1.25 -12.91
N VAL A 44 -15.37 2.53 -12.51
CA VAL A 44 -16.51 3.21 -11.86
C VAL A 44 -16.60 4.66 -12.30
N THR A 45 -17.84 5.14 -12.37
CA THR A 45 -18.15 6.56 -12.56
C THR A 45 -18.88 7.07 -11.32
N ASP A 46 -18.45 8.22 -10.81
CA ASP A 46 -19.06 8.91 -9.67
C ASP A 46 -19.15 8.07 -8.39
N SER A 47 -18.08 7.32 -8.08
CA SER A 47 -17.93 6.64 -6.79
C SER A 47 -17.80 7.67 -5.68
N ASP A 48 -18.52 7.48 -4.58
CA ASP A 48 -18.42 8.33 -3.37
C ASP A 48 -17.57 7.64 -2.30
N LEU A 49 -16.29 8.03 -2.22
CA LEU A 49 -15.38 7.58 -1.17
C LEU A 49 -15.72 8.28 0.15
N SER A 50 -16.27 7.50 1.08
CA SER A 50 -16.63 7.93 2.44
C SER A 50 -15.40 8.14 3.30
N ASP A 51 -14.56 7.12 3.44
CA ASP A 51 -13.39 7.11 4.32
C ASP A 51 -12.44 5.99 3.89
N VAL A 52 -11.16 6.17 4.21
CA VAL A 52 -10.11 5.22 3.87
C VAL A 52 -9.10 5.22 5.01
N GLY A 53 -8.58 4.05 5.35
CA GLY A 53 -7.56 3.93 6.38
C GLY A 53 -6.60 2.81 6.05
N PHE A 54 -5.38 2.95 6.54
CA PHE A 54 -4.33 1.94 6.46
C PHE A 54 -3.27 2.24 7.52
N THR A 55 -2.42 1.26 7.80
CA THR A 55 -1.31 1.45 8.74
C THR A 55 0.00 1.15 8.03
N LEU A 56 0.95 2.07 8.14
CA LEU A 56 2.33 1.86 7.70
C LEU A 56 3.16 1.43 8.90
N MET A 57 3.87 0.32 8.78
CA MET A 57 4.88 -0.10 9.73
C MET A 57 6.24 0.37 9.23
N LEU A 58 6.98 1.08 10.07
CA LEU A 58 8.39 1.41 9.82
C LEU A 58 9.27 0.71 10.86
N PRO A 59 10.55 0.45 10.58
CA PRO A 59 11.50 -0.01 11.59
C PRO A 59 11.51 0.94 12.79
N GLU A 60 11.64 0.37 14.00
CA GLU A 60 11.77 1.14 15.24
C GLU A 60 12.86 2.21 15.10
N GLY A 61 12.55 3.46 15.46
CA GLY A 61 13.54 4.52 15.56
C GLY A 61 12.94 5.92 15.57
N ASP A 62 13.73 6.89 15.10
CA ASP A 62 13.32 8.29 15.02
C ASP A 62 12.72 8.65 13.64
N ALA A 63 12.37 7.64 12.83
CA ALA A 63 11.77 7.83 11.52
C ALA A 63 10.34 8.31 11.68
N ASN A 64 9.94 9.35 10.95
CA ASN A 64 8.60 9.91 11.07
C ASN A 64 8.05 10.35 9.70
N LEU A 65 6.73 10.33 9.55
CA LEU A 65 6.04 10.76 8.35
C LEU A 65 5.82 12.28 8.37
N GLU A 66 6.28 12.96 7.33
CA GLU A 66 6.15 14.40 7.14
C GLU A 66 5.47 14.75 5.81
N ASN A 67 5.02 16.00 5.69
CA ASN A 67 4.48 16.56 4.44
C ASN A 67 3.34 15.75 3.81
N LEU A 68 2.49 15.13 4.63
CA LEU A 68 1.33 14.36 4.20
C LEU A 68 0.43 15.22 3.29
N THR A 69 0.21 14.79 2.06
CA THR A 69 -0.69 15.46 1.13
C THR A 69 -2.14 15.29 1.55
N GLN A 70 -2.97 16.29 1.24
CA GLN A 70 -4.42 16.15 1.35
C GLN A 70 -4.97 15.28 0.21
N PHE A 71 -6.01 14.50 0.50
CA PHE A 71 -6.76 13.76 -0.50
C PHE A 71 -8.08 14.48 -0.78
N ASN A 72 -8.24 15.08 -1.96
CA ASN A 72 -9.44 15.83 -2.33
C ASN A 72 -9.84 16.90 -1.28
N ALA A 73 -8.86 17.72 -0.88
CA ALA A 73 -8.95 18.75 0.17
C ALA A 73 -9.31 18.25 1.58
N ARG A 74 -9.30 16.93 1.81
CA ARG A 74 -9.47 16.31 3.13
C ARG A 74 -8.10 16.01 3.74
N THR A 75 -8.00 16.22 5.04
CA THR A 75 -6.76 16.02 5.80
C THR A 75 -6.79 14.64 6.46
N TRP A 76 -5.64 13.97 6.48
CA TRP A 76 -5.46 12.67 7.13
C TRP A 76 -5.23 12.86 8.62
N ASP A 77 -5.90 12.04 9.42
CA ASP A 77 -5.57 11.83 10.82
C ASP A 77 -4.42 10.82 10.89
N LEU A 78 -3.31 11.23 11.51
CA LEU A 78 -2.13 10.40 11.75
C LEU A 78 -2.00 10.11 13.24
N THR A 79 -1.95 8.82 13.60
CA THR A 79 -1.64 8.37 14.95
C THR A 79 -0.43 7.44 14.91
N GLU A 80 0.64 7.82 15.59
CA GLU A 80 1.81 6.98 15.78
C GLU A 80 1.64 6.12 17.04
N VAL A 81 1.95 4.83 16.92
CA VAL A 81 2.05 3.88 18.03
C VAL A 81 3.43 3.25 17.98
N THR A 82 4.30 3.62 18.91
CA THR A 82 5.69 3.20 18.90
C THR A 82 5.86 1.73 19.27
N ALA A 83 6.97 1.13 18.87
CA ALA A 83 7.36 -0.24 19.21
C ALA A 83 7.35 -0.47 20.73
N ILE A 84 7.74 0.54 21.51
CA ILE A 84 7.70 0.53 22.99
C ILE A 84 6.25 0.47 23.50
N GLN A 85 5.34 1.23 22.90
CA GLN A 85 3.93 1.21 23.28
C GLN A 85 3.27 -0.12 22.91
N LEU A 86 3.53 -0.63 21.70
CA LEU A 86 3.06 -1.93 21.24
C LEU A 86 3.52 -3.03 22.20
N THR A 87 4.83 -3.14 22.44
CA THR A 87 5.37 -4.16 23.37
C THR A 87 4.85 -3.98 24.80
N GLY A 88 4.65 -2.75 25.25
CA GLY A 88 4.03 -2.45 26.56
C GLY A 88 2.59 -2.94 26.68
N LEU A 89 1.87 -3.03 25.57
CA LEU A 89 0.53 -3.63 25.46
C LEU A 89 0.58 -5.16 25.25
N GLY A 90 1.78 -5.74 25.13
CA GLY A 90 1.97 -7.16 24.84
C GLY A 90 1.66 -7.54 23.39
N ILE A 91 1.64 -6.56 22.48
CA ILE A 91 1.37 -6.74 21.04
C ILE A 91 2.62 -6.29 20.27
N GLY A 92 3.04 -7.02 19.23
CA GLY A 92 4.29 -6.74 18.55
C GLY A 92 5.55 -7.20 19.28
N ASP A 93 6.71 -7.02 18.64
CA ASP A 93 8.00 -7.60 19.02
C ASP A 93 9.09 -6.56 19.36
N GLY A 94 8.73 -5.28 19.30
CA GLY A 94 9.63 -4.17 19.60
C GLY A 94 10.48 -3.71 18.43
N THR A 95 10.22 -4.18 17.21
CA THR A 95 11.08 -3.87 16.05
C THR A 95 10.49 -2.87 15.07
N ARG A 96 9.22 -2.50 15.22
CA ARG A 96 8.48 -1.66 14.27
C ARG A 96 7.55 -0.67 14.98
N ASP A 97 7.54 0.55 14.48
CA ASP A 97 6.58 1.60 14.82
C ASP A 97 5.40 1.56 13.85
N ALA A 98 4.18 1.81 14.34
CA ALA A 98 2.96 1.81 13.54
C ALA A 98 2.44 3.23 13.34
N PHE A 99 2.26 3.63 12.08
CA PHE A 99 1.68 4.90 11.67
C PHE A 99 0.29 4.65 11.10
N VAL A 100 -0.73 4.80 11.95
CA VAL A 100 -2.14 4.62 11.61
C VAL A 100 -2.65 5.88 10.92
N LEU A 101 -3.04 5.74 9.66
CA LEU A 101 -3.50 6.82 8.80
C LEU A 101 -4.98 6.63 8.48
N VAL A 102 -5.79 7.62 8.82
CA VAL A 102 -7.23 7.59 8.54
C VAL A 102 -7.64 8.88 7.87
N LEU A 103 -8.27 8.77 6.70
CA LEU A 103 -9.02 9.87 6.10
C LEU A 103 -10.43 9.86 6.71
N PRO A 104 -10.78 10.83 7.57
CA PRO A 104 -12.03 10.80 8.33
C PRO A 104 -13.24 10.91 7.41
N PRO A 105 -14.43 10.39 7.79
CA PRO A 105 -15.63 10.37 6.96
C PRO A 105 -15.96 11.71 6.28
N GLY A 106 -16.22 11.65 4.98
CA GLY A 106 -16.55 12.79 4.14
C GLY A 106 -16.97 12.34 2.74
N GLN A 107 -17.29 13.28 1.87
CA GLN A 107 -17.65 12.96 0.48
C GLN A 107 -16.47 13.26 -0.44
N THR A 108 -16.09 12.26 -1.24
CA THR A 108 -15.13 12.41 -2.33
C THR A 108 -15.68 11.68 -3.55
N ILE A 109 -16.23 12.45 -4.49
CA ILE A 109 -16.70 11.89 -5.76
C ILE A 109 -15.51 11.72 -6.70
N LEU A 110 -15.25 10.50 -7.13
CA LEU A 110 -14.20 10.18 -8.09
C LEU A 110 -14.64 9.13 -9.10
N SER A 111 -14.03 9.19 -10.27
CA SER A 111 -14.19 8.20 -11.33
C SER A 111 -12.81 7.63 -11.65
N HIS A 112 -12.75 6.34 -11.93
CA HIS A 112 -11.50 5.66 -12.24
C HIS A 112 -11.74 4.51 -13.22
N THR A 113 -10.65 3.97 -13.71
CA THR A 113 -10.65 2.78 -14.55
C THR A 113 -9.75 1.72 -13.92
N THR A 114 -10.11 0.47 -14.15
CA THR A 114 -9.42 -0.74 -13.73
C THR A 114 -7.91 -0.63 -13.94
N GLY A 115 -7.15 -0.98 -12.92
CA GLY A 115 -5.69 -1.04 -12.93
C GLY A 115 -4.98 0.31 -12.90
N ASN A 116 -5.69 1.44 -12.98
CA ASN A 116 -5.06 2.76 -12.86
C ASN A 116 -4.98 3.18 -11.39
N PRO A 117 -3.77 3.35 -10.82
CA PRO A 117 -3.61 3.68 -9.41
C PRO A 117 -4.19 5.05 -9.06
N ILE A 118 -4.91 5.12 -7.95
CA ILE A 118 -5.38 6.35 -7.32
C ILE A 118 -4.42 6.65 -6.17
N THR A 119 -3.67 7.75 -6.26
CA THR A 119 -2.80 8.19 -5.16
C THR A 119 -3.65 8.66 -3.98
N LEU A 120 -3.63 7.91 -2.88
CA LEU A 120 -4.37 8.23 -1.66
C LEU A 120 -3.61 9.27 -0.83
N LEU A 121 -2.32 9.04 -0.64
CA LEU A 121 -1.46 9.86 0.19
C LEU A 121 -0.05 9.86 -0.39
N THR A 122 0.58 11.03 -0.46
CA THR A 122 2.02 11.19 -0.64
C THR A 122 2.60 11.81 0.63
N PHE A 123 3.77 11.33 1.04
CA PHE A 123 4.44 11.77 2.26
C PHE A 123 5.95 11.63 2.11
N ASP A 124 6.68 12.31 2.99
CA ASP A 124 8.12 12.17 3.15
C ASP A 124 8.45 11.39 4.42
N ILE A 125 9.54 10.63 4.41
CA ILE A 125 10.08 9.98 5.62
C ILE A 125 11.27 10.79 6.11
N SER A 126 11.09 11.48 7.24
CA SER A 126 12.20 12.09 7.97
C SER A 126 13.04 11.02 8.67
N ASN A 127 14.34 11.26 8.82
CA ASN A 127 15.30 10.33 9.44
C ASN A 127 15.20 8.89 8.88
N MET A 128 15.14 8.76 7.55
CA MET A 128 14.87 7.48 6.90
C MET A 128 15.78 6.35 7.42
N PRO A 129 15.21 5.18 7.78
CA PRO A 129 16.00 4.05 8.26
C PRO A 129 17.07 3.65 7.24
N THR A 130 18.20 3.13 7.73
CA THR A 130 19.28 2.59 6.87
C THR A 130 19.15 1.09 6.59
N THR A 131 18.28 0.42 7.34
CA THR A 131 18.04 -1.03 7.29
C THR A 131 16.59 -1.31 7.67
N GLY A 132 16.10 -2.50 7.31
CA GLY A 132 14.71 -2.91 7.57
C GLY A 132 13.81 -2.61 6.38
N GLN A 133 12.50 -2.65 6.62
CA GLN A 133 11.49 -2.40 5.60
C GLN A 133 10.35 -1.56 6.14
N MET A 134 9.81 -0.69 5.30
CA MET A 134 8.47 -0.14 5.49
C MET A 134 7.47 -1.12 4.89
N GLU A 135 6.31 -1.31 5.51
CA GLU A 135 5.27 -2.22 5.00
C GLU A 135 3.87 -1.76 5.39
N LEU A 136 2.88 -2.13 4.59
CA LEU A 136 1.47 -2.01 4.97
C LEU A 136 1.11 -3.12 5.95
N LEU A 137 0.50 -2.78 7.09
CA LEU A 137 0.13 -3.74 8.12
C LEU A 137 -1.09 -4.58 7.68
N PRO A 138 -0.95 -5.92 7.52
CA PRO A 138 -2.09 -6.79 7.23
C PRO A 138 -3.12 -6.80 8.36
N ASN A 139 -4.41 -6.88 8.01
CA ASN A 139 -5.51 -6.90 9.00
C ASN A 139 -5.50 -8.16 9.87
N ASP A 140 -4.80 -9.22 9.44
CA ASP A 140 -4.61 -10.46 10.20
C ASP A 140 -3.30 -10.49 11.01
N ASP A 141 -2.49 -9.41 10.97
CA ASP A 141 -1.30 -9.28 11.81
C ASP A 141 -1.71 -9.18 13.31
N PRO A 142 -0.98 -9.83 14.23
CA PRO A 142 -1.24 -9.74 15.67
C PRO A 142 -1.32 -8.31 16.22
N ILE A 143 -0.60 -7.34 15.64
CA ILE A 143 -0.68 -5.92 16.01
C ILE A 143 -2.05 -5.37 15.64
N ALA A 144 -2.54 -5.61 14.42
CA ALA A 144 -3.84 -5.14 13.97
C ALA A 144 -4.99 -5.73 14.80
N ILE A 145 -4.93 -7.05 15.05
CA ILE A 145 -5.87 -7.76 15.93
C ILE A 145 -5.78 -7.23 17.37
N GLY A 146 -4.56 -7.03 17.88
CA GLY A 146 -4.28 -6.55 19.23
C GLY A 146 -4.79 -5.13 19.48
N LEU A 147 -4.77 -4.27 18.46
CA LEU A 147 -5.37 -2.94 18.47
C LEU A 147 -6.88 -2.95 18.20
N SER A 148 -7.54 -4.11 18.30
CA SER A 148 -8.99 -4.28 18.10
C SER A 148 -9.48 -3.75 16.74
N GLY A 149 -8.64 -3.89 15.70
CA GLY A 149 -8.94 -3.45 14.35
C GLY A 149 -8.77 -1.94 14.09
N ALA A 150 -8.30 -1.16 15.08
CA ALA A 150 -8.05 0.27 14.89
C ALA A 150 -6.95 0.56 13.86
N ALA A 151 -6.05 -0.41 13.62
CA ALA A 151 -4.98 -0.32 12.64
C ALA A 151 -5.31 -1.03 11.31
N ASN A 152 -6.55 -1.50 11.13
CA ASN A 152 -6.95 -2.19 9.91
C ASN A 152 -6.97 -1.25 8.71
N SER A 153 -6.61 -1.80 7.56
CA SER A 153 -6.85 -1.19 6.25
C SER A 153 -8.30 -1.39 5.83
N PHE A 154 -8.90 -0.35 5.26
CA PHE A 154 -10.27 -0.33 4.73
C PHE A 154 -10.42 0.73 3.63
N TYR A 155 -11.38 0.54 2.73
CA TYR A 155 -11.74 1.50 1.68
C TYR A 155 -13.27 1.58 1.59
N ASN A 156 -13.86 2.50 2.35
CA ASN A 156 -15.31 2.64 2.44
C ASN A 156 -15.82 3.55 1.33
N SER A 157 -16.56 2.97 0.39
CA SER A 157 -17.06 3.71 -0.78
C SER A 157 -18.49 3.30 -1.15
N ASN A 158 -19.21 4.18 -1.82
CA ASN A 158 -20.46 3.87 -2.51
C ASN A 158 -20.19 3.92 -4.02
N ILE A 159 -20.12 2.75 -4.65
CA ILE A 159 -19.70 2.61 -6.06
C ILE A 159 -20.88 2.46 -7.03
N ASP A 160 -22.08 2.19 -6.52
CA ASP A 160 -23.27 1.86 -7.30
C ASP A 160 -24.51 2.67 -6.88
N ASN A 161 -24.28 3.75 -6.12
CA ASN A 161 -25.30 4.63 -5.56
C ASN A 161 -26.31 3.90 -4.65
N THR A 162 -25.87 2.82 -3.99
CA THR A 162 -26.66 2.12 -2.97
C THR A 162 -26.20 2.51 -1.56
N THR A 163 -25.32 1.72 -0.95
CA THR A 163 -24.80 1.89 0.39
C THR A 163 -23.28 1.86 0.38
N THR A 164 -22.67 2.65 1.25
CA THR A 164 -21.24 2.57 1.51
C THR A 164 -20.87 1.20 2.07
N GLN A 165 -19.87 0.58 1.47
CA GLN A 165 -19.31 -0.72 1.86
C GLN A 165 -17.79 -0.65 1.85
N ASP A 166 -17.14 -1.55 2.58
CA ASP A 166 -15.70 -1.71 2.53
C ASP A 166 -15.31 -2.52 1.30
N TYR A 167 -14.53 -1.89 0.41
CA TYR A 167 -14.01 -2.46 -0.83
C TYR A 167 -12.50 -2.75 -0.75
N PHE A 168 -11.90 -2.74 0.44
CA PHE A 168 -10.51 -3.15 0.60
C PHE A 168 -10.33 -4.62 0.23
N ALA A 169 -9.46 -4.88 -0.75
CA ALA A 169 -9.21 -6.21 -1.30
C ALA A 169 -7.85 -6.79 -0.92
N GLY A 170 -7.12 -6.14 -0.02
CA GLY A 170 -5.77 -6.54 0.39
C GLY A 170 -4.69 -5.63 -0.21
N PHE A 171 -3.49 -6.18 -0.36
CA PHE A 171 -2.34 -5.43 -0.86
C PHE A 171 -1.93 -5.88 -2.25
N GLU A 172 -1.41 -4.93 -3.03
CA GLU A 172 -0.96 -5.17 -4.39
C GLU A 172 0.36 -5.95 -4.38
N MET A 173 0.43 -6.99 -5.20
CA MET A 173 1.58 -7.90 -5.22
C MET A 173 2.87 -7.18 -5.59
N GLY A 174 3.86 -7.22 -4.71
CA GLY A 174 5.16 -6.57 -4.90
C GLY A 174 5.18 -5.07 -4.56
N GLN A 175 4.09 -4.53 -4.02
CA GLN A 175 4.00 -3.16 -3.52
C GLN A 175 3.59 -3.10 -2.04
N GLU A 176 3.60 -4.22 -1.33
CA GLU A 176 3.19 -4.29 0.08
C GLU A 176 4.25 -3.72 1.03
N SER A 177 5.51 -3.68 0.57
CA SER A 177 6.66 -3.25 1.36
C SER A 177 7.75 -2.58 0.53
N TYR A 178 8.61 -1.82 1.20
CA TYR A 178 9.80 -1.18 0.64
C TYR A 178 11.00 -1.44 1.55
N SER A 179 12.09 -1.96 1.00
CA SER A 179 13.31 -2.24 1.78
C SER A 179 14.24 -1.03 1.79
N PHE A 180 14.65 -0.60 2.99
CA PHE A 180 15.60 0.51 3.19
C PHE A 180 17.06 0.11 3.03
N SER A 181 17.37 -1.07 2.48
CA SER A 181 18.75 -1.51 2.34
C SER A 181 19.58 -0.45 1.61
N THR A 182 20.66 0.01 2.24
CA THR A 182 21.68 0.80 1.57
C THR A 182 22.29 -0.05 0.47
N LEU A 183 21.79 0.06 -0.76
CA LEU A 183 22.57 -0.38 -1.90
C LEU A 183 23.87 0.43 -1.83
N SER A 184 24.98 -0.23 -1.51
CA SER A 184 26.29 0.36 -1.73
C SER A 184 26.37 0.66 -3.23
N THR A 185 26.17 1.92 -3.59
CA THR A 185 26.12 2.49 -4.94
C THR A 185 25.07 1.87 -5.87
N GLU A 186 24.26 2.72 -6.52
CA GLU A 186 23.70 2.36 -7.81
C GLU A 186 24.84 1.95 -8.72
N THR A 187 25.01 0.64 -8.93
CA THR A 187 25.75 0.19 -10.10
C THR A 187 24.78 0.41 -11.24
N LEU A 188 24.84 1.59 -11.85
CA LEU A 188 24.42 1.73 -13.23
C LEU A 188 25.19 0.67 -14.00
N GLU A 189 24.59 -0.50 -14.26
CA GLU A 189 24.96 -1.29 -15.43
C GLU A 189 24.56 -0.46 -16.65
N LYS A 190 25.35 0.58 -16.91
CA LYS A 190 25.44 1.14 -18.25
C LYS A 190 26.04 0.01 -19.08
N GLY A 191 25.17 -0.64 -19.85
CA GLY A 191 25.57 -1.63 -20.84
C GLY A 191 26.84 -1.15 -21.52
N ILE A 192 27.88 -1.97 -21.44
CA ILE A 192 29.12 -1.75 -22.18
C ILE A 192 28.74 -1.89 -23.65
N ASP A 193 28.25 -0.81 -24.24
CA ASP A 193 28.28 -0.64 -25.69
C ASP A 193 29.76 -0.58 -26.06
N TYR A 194 30.21 -1.63 -26.74
CA TYR A 194 31.55 -1.77 -27.27
C TYR A 194 32.02 -0.47 -27.93
N VAL A 195 32.94 0.25 -27.30
CA VAL A 195 33.70 1.31 -27.98
C VAL A 195 34.80 0.63 -28.79
N SER A 196 34.54 0.38 -30.07
CA SER A 196 35.56 -0.02 -31.03
C SER A 196 36.37 1.21 -31.44
N LEU A 197 37.60 1.31 -30.92
CA LEU A 197 38.58 2.28 -31.37
C LEU A 197 39.31 1.72 -32.59
N TYR A 198 39.11 2.32 -33.75
CA TYR A 198 39.92 2.05 -34.94
C TYR A 198 41.23 2.84 -34.85
N PRO A 199 42.40 2.22 -35.12
CA PRO A 199 43.64 2.95 -35.30
C PRO A 199 43.49 3.93 -36.47
N ASN A 200 43.94 5.17 -36.29
CA ASN A 200 44.10 6.11 -37.39
C ASN A 200 45.23 5.57 -38.31
N PRO A 201 45.01 5.36 -39.62
CA PRO A 201 46.07 4.89 -40.50
C PRO A 201 47.15 5.96 -40.64
N THR A 202 48.36 5.66 -40.14
CA THR A 202 49.56 6.44 -40.45
C THR A 202 50.27 5.79 -41.64
N SER A 203 50.20 6.49 -42.78
CA SER A 203 51.05 6.44 -43.99
C SER A 203 51.63 5.09 -44.44
#